data_AF-A0A958L1F5-F1
#
_entry.id   AF-A0A958L1F5-F1
#
_cell.length_a   1.000
_cell.length_b   1.000
_cell.length_c   1.000
_cell.angle_alpha   90.00
_cell.angle_beta   90.00
_cell.angle_gamma   90.00
#
_symmetry.space_group_name_H-M   'P 1'
#
loop_
_entity.id
_entity.type
_entity.pdbx_description
1 polymer ?
#
loop_
_entity_poly.entity_id
_entity_poly.type
_entity_poly.pdbx_seq_one_letter_code
_entity_poly.pdbx_strand_id
1 'polypeptide(L)' 'MAERTEAPFQANDRVRRKGKESCGGTVRELRREVTATGGDTSSKALMVVVQWDNGTTSYLTPMALELSKE' A
#
# COMPACT_ATOMS: atom_id res chain seq x y z
N MET A 1 0.91 25.19 -3.58
CA MET A 1 0.62 24.24 -2.49
C MET A 1 1.05 22.87 -2.99
N ALA A 2 2.23 22.41 -2.61
CA ALA A 2 2.71 21.10 -3.04
C ALA A 2 2.10 20.05 -2.11
N GLU A 3 0.97 19.46 -2.51
CA GLU A 3 0.53 18.19 -1.94
C GLU A 3 1.58 17.15 -2.30
N ARG A 4 2.60 17.02 -1.45
CA ARG A 4 3.40 15.82 -1.38
C ARG A 4 2.42 14.73 -0.97
N THR A 5 1.84 14.05 -1.95
CA THR A 5 1.17 12.77 -1.71
C THR A 5 2.29 11.79 -1.39
N GLU A 6 2.83 11.89 -0.18
CA GLU A 6 3.79 10.94 0.38
C GLU A 6 3.03 9.62 0.41
N ALA A 7 3.42 8.68 -0.47
CA ALA A 7 2.86 7.36 -0.40
C ALA A 7 3.19 6.83 1.00
N PRO A 8 2.21 6.33 1.79
CA PRO A 8 2.44 5.90 3.17
C PRO A 8 3.37 4.68 3.28
N PHE A 9 3.81 4.13 2.15
CA PHE A 9 4.71 3.00 2.02
C PHE A 9 5.68 3.26 0.87
N GLN A 10 6.83 2.59 0.91
CA GLN A 10 7.85 2.52 -0.14
C GLN A 10 8.10 1.06 -0.53
N ALA A 11 8.67 0.85 -1.72
CA ALA A 11 9.12 -0.49 -2.10
C ALA A 11 10.20 -0.98 -1.12
N ASN A 12 10.12 -2.25 -0.75
CA ASN A 12 10.91 -2.94 0.27
C ASN A 12 10.54 -2.63 1.74
N ASP A 13 9.53 -1.80 2.00
CA ASP A 13 9.03 -1.65 3.38
C ASP A 13 8.43 -2.94 3.91
N ARG A 14 8.73 -3.25 5.18
CA ARG A 14 8.06 -4.31 5.92
C ARG A 14 6.69 -3.82 6.38
N VAL A 15 5.67 -4.57 6.02
CA VAL A 15 4.28 -4.28 6.33
C VAL A 15 3.63 -5.48 6.97
N ARG A 16 2.60 -5.21 7.77
CA ARG A 16 1.71 -6.22 8.31
C ARG A 16 0.29 -5.92 7.88
N ARG A 17 -0.53 -6.96 7.78
CA ARG A 17 -1.95 -6.77 7.55
C ARG A 17 -2.60 -6.23 8.83
N LYS A 18 -3.31 -5.11 8.71
CA LYS A 18 -4.03 -4.50 9.83
C LYS A 18 -5.02 -5.49 10.44
N GLY A 19 -4.95 -5.66 11.76
CA GLY A 19 -5.82 -6.58 12.51
C GLY A 19 -5.46 -8.07 12.41
N LYS A 20 -4.29 -8.44 11.87
CA LYS A 20 -3.74 -9.80 11.96
C LYS A 20 -2.34 -9.79 12.54
N GLU A 21 -2.18 -10.35 13.73
CA GLU A 21 -0.93 -10.30 14.52
C GLU A 21 0.26 -11.07 13.93
N SER A 22 0.06 -11.88 12.88
CA SER A 22 1.11 -12.75 12.31
C SER A 22 1.18 -12.76 10.78
N CYS A 23 0.62 -11.74 10.11
CA CYS A 23 0.65 -11.66 8.65
C CYS A 23 1.63 -10.56 8.22
N GLY A 24 2.92 -10.90 8.21
CA GLY A 24 4.03 -10.05 7.78
C GLY A 24 4.38 -10.24 6.30
N GLY A 25 4.75 -9.16 5.65
CA GLY A 25 5.15 -9.14 4.25
C GLY A 25 5.98 -7.92 3.90
N THR A 26 6.45 -7.88 2.67
CA THR A 26 7.30 -6.81 2.15
C THR A 26 6.64 -6.19 0.93
N VAL A 27 6.58 -4.86 0.90
CA VAL A 27 6.07 -4.12 -0.27
C VAL A 27 7.00 -4.37 -1.45
N ARG A 28 6.47 -4.85 -2.56
CA ARG A 28 7.20 -5.03 -3.81
C ARG A 28 7.02 -3.85 -4.75
N GLU A 29 5.80 -3.37 -4.87
CA GLU A 29 5.46 -2.34 -5.84
C GLU A 29 4.30 -1.48 -5.35
N LEU A 30 4.29 -0.21 -5.76
CA LEU A 30 3.22 0.74 -5.49
C LEU A 30 2.65 1.19 -6.83
N ARG A 31 1.41 0.82 -7.10
CA ARG A 31 0.67 1.25 -8.29
C ARG A 31 -0.26 2.39 -7.92
N ARG A 32 -0.21 3.47 -8.68
CA ARG A 32 -1.19 4.55 -8.58
C ARG A 32 -2.20 4.34 -9.69
N GLU A 33 -3.38 3.85 -9.36
CA GLU A 33 -4.47 3.83 -10.31
C GLU A 33 -5.05 5.24 -10.40
N VAL A 34 -4.85 5.85 -11.58
CA VAL A 34 -5.47 7.11 -11.96
C VAL A 34 -6.74 6.74 -12.71
N THR A 35 -7.85 6.57 -12.02
CA THR A 35 -9.16 6.51 -12.66
C THR A 35 -9.48 7.90 -13.20
N ALA A 36 -9.15 8.13 -14.47
CA ALA A 36 -9.50 9.34 -15.19
C ALA A 36 -10.98 9.29 -15.60
N THR A 37 -11.89 9.36 -14.62
CA THR A 37 -13.33 9.48 -14.88
C THR A 37 -13.86 10.66 -14.10
N GLY A 38 -13.96 11.81 -14.77
CA GLY A 38 -14.88 12.90 -14.46
C GLY A 38 -14.85 13.45 -13.03
N GLY A 39 -14.06 14.51 -12.83
CA GLY A 39 -14.36 15.63 -11.95
C GLY A 39 -15.15 15.36 -10.66
N ASP A 40 -14.53 14.74 -9.66
CA ASP A 40 -14.64 15.17 -8.26
C ASP A 40 -13.55 14.49 -7.42
N THR A 41 -12.76 15.31 -6.73
CA THR A 41 -11.95 15.00 -5.54
C THR A 41 -11.04 13.75 -5.54
N SER A 42 -9.83 13.94 -6.08
CA SER A 42 -8.54 13.61 -5.47
C SER A 42 -8.50 12.50 -4.39
N SER A 43 -8.80 11.26 -4.77
CA SER A 43 -8.40 10.08 -3.99
C SER A 43 -7.76 9.09 -4.94
N LYS A 44 -6.49 9.38 -5.29
CA LYS A 44 -5.61 8.49 -6.02
C LYS A 44 -5.69 7.11 -5.37
N ALA A 45 -6.29 6.13 -6.03
CA ALA A 45 -6.37 4.76 -5.53
C ALA A 45 -4.96 4.16 -5.58
N LEU A 46 -4.19 4.33 -4.50
CA LEU A 46 -2.88 3.72 -4.35
C LEU A 46 -3.11 2.23 -4.05
N MET A 47 -2.64 1.38 -4.94
CA MET A 47 -2.61 -0.06 -4.75
C MET A 47 -1.19 -0.50 -4.39
N VAL A 48 -1.07 -1.22 -3.27
CA VAL A 48 0.20 -1.73 -2.73
C VAL A 48 0.28 -3.22 -3.04
N VAL A 49 1.35 -3.61 -3.74
CA VAL A 49 1.69 -5.01 -3.98
C VAL A 49 2.58 -5.48 -2.84
N VAL A 50 2.10 -6.43 -2.05
CA VAL A 50 2.83 -6.99 -0.92
C VAL A 50 3.16 -8.45 -1.21
N GLN A 51 4.41 -8.83 -1.01
CA GLN A 51 4.82 -10.24 -0.93
C GLN A 51 4.89 -10.66 0.52
N TRP A 52 4.02 -11.58 0.92
CA TRP A 52 3.96 -12.12 2.26
C TRP A 52 5.08 -13.13 2.51
N ASP A 53 5.44 -13.31 3.78
CA ASP A 53 6.48 -14.25 4.20
C ASP A 53 6.16 -15.72 3.87
N ASN A 54 4.88 -16.03 3.66
CA ASN A 54 4.44 -17.35 3.19
C ASN A 54 4.61 -17.57 1.67
N GLY A 55 5.22 -16.62 0.96
CA GLY A 55 5.45 -16.67 -0.49
C GLY A 55 4.28 -16.19 -1.35
N THR A 56 3.14 -15.85 -0.76
CA THR A 56 1.98 -15.33 -1.52
C THR A 56 2.12 -13.84 -1.83
N THR A 57 1.55 -13.40 -2.93
CA THR A 57 1.48 -11.97 -3.29
C THR A 57 0.04 -11.49 -3.19
N SER A 58 -0.17 -10.29 -2.65
CA SER A 58 -1.51 -9.67 -2.60
C SER A 58 -1.46 -8.21 -2.98
N TYR A 59 -2.58 -7.75 -3.52
CA TYR A 59 -2.82 -6.36 -3.91
C TYR A 59 -3.79 -5.76 -2.91
N LEU A 60 -3.35 -4.75 -2.16
CA LEU A 60 -4.12 -4.17 -1.07
C LEU A 60 -4.04 -2.66 -1.09
N THR A 61 -5.06 -2.01 -0.52
CA THR A 61 -4.99 -0.57 -0.27
C THR A 61 -4.07 -0.29 0.92
N PRO A 62 -3.44 0.89 0.97
CA PRO A 62 -2.59 1.29 2.09
C PRO A 62 -3.32 1.26 3.45
N MET A 63 -4.65 1.46 3.46
CA MET A 63 -5.45 1.45 4.69
C MET A 63 -5.56 0.06 5.35
N ALA A 64 -5.35 -1.01 4.57
CA ALA A 64 -5.39 -2.40 5.06
C ALA A 64 -4.02 -2.89 5.58
N LEU A 65 -2.99 -2.04 5.49
CA LEU A 65 -1.61 -2.35 5.84
C LEU A 65 -1.12 -1.42 6.95
N GLU A 66 -0.19 -1.91 7.74
CA GLU A 66 0.51 -1.14 8.78
C GLU A 66 2.01 -1.36 8.61
N LEU A 67 2.80 -0.29 8.73
CA LEU A 67 4.27 -0.39 8.71
C LEU A 67 4.74 -1.19 9.92
N SER A 68 5.48 -2.25 9.65
CA SER A 68 6.17 -3.03 10.67
C SER A 68 7.48 -2.32 10.96
N LYS A 69 7.53 -1.58 12.07
CA LYS A 69 8.81 -1.14 12.65
C LYS A 69 9.43 -2.36 13.31
N GLU A 70 10.27 -3.05 12.55
CA GLU A 70 11.19 -4.06 13.10
C GLU A 70 12.39 -3.36 13.73
#